data_AF-A0A315CSP8-F1
#
_entry.id   AF-A0A315CSP8-F1
#
_cell.length_a   1.000
_cell.length_b   1.000
_cell.length_c   1.000
_cell.angle_alpha   90.00
_cell.angle_beta   90.00
_cell.angle_gamma   90.00
#
_symmetry.space_group_name_H-M   'P 1'
#
loop_
_entity.id
_entity.type
_entity.pdbx_description
1 polymer ?
#
loop_
_entity_poly.entity_id
_entity_poly.type
_entity_poly.pdbx_seq_one_letter_code
_entity_poly.pdbx_strand_id
1 'polypeptide(L)'
;MTVRELLQRMGSDELSEWMAFYQLEPFGDYRADYRSGVVASTFANAHRAKDASPFRPEDFMPFLEKKRTVDETPLNVARFKAMFSHKVVKKHG
;
A
#
# COMPACT_ATOMS: atom_id res chain seq x y z
N MET A 1 -20.42 4.37 24.92
CA MET A 1 -21.85 4.50 24.54
C MET A 1 -22.17 3.34 23.61
N THR A 2 -23.15 2.52 23.95
CA THR A 2 -23.60 1.43 23.08
C THR A 2 -24.56 1.96 22.01
N VAL A 3 -24.78 1.20 20.94
CA VAL A 3 -25.78 1.55 19.92
C VAL A 3 -27.17 1.72 20.54
N ARG A 4 -27.52 0.88 21.54
CA ARG A 4 -28.83 0.95 22.21
C ARG A 4 -28.99 2.22 23.04
N GLU A 5 -27.94 2.68 23.72
CA GLU A 5 -27.93 3.96 24.44
C GLU A 5 -28.01 5.15 23.47
N LEU A 6 -27.34 5.03 22.32
CA LEU A 6 -27.32 6.05 21.26
C LEU A 6 -28.72 6.26 20.68
N LEU A 7 -29.43 5.17 20.41
CA LEU A 7 -30.80 5.18 19.88
C LEU A 7 -31.86 5.73 20.86
N GLN A 8 -31.52 5.94 22.13
CA GLN A 8 -32.41 6.64 23.07
C GLN A 8 -32.37 8.15 22.89
N ARG A 9 -31.37 8.69 22.19
CA ARG A 9 -31.15 10.13 22.01
C ARG A 9 -31.16 10.57 20.54
N MET A 10 -30.84 9.66 19.63
CA MET A 10 -30.74 9.90 18.19
C MET A 10 -31.51 8.81 17.43
N GLY A 11 -32.18 9.18 16.34
CA GLY A 11 -32.90 8.24 15.48
C GLY A 11 -31.96 7.30 14.69
N SER A 12 -32.50 6.18 14.21
CA SER A 12 -31.74 5.24 13.37
C SER A 12 -31.38 5.80 12.00
N ASP A 13 -32.22 6.71 11.50
CA ASP A 13 -32.01 7.53 10.30
C ASP A 13 -30.76 8.39 10.45
N GLU A 14 -30.68 9.21 11.50
CA GLU A 14 -29.53 10.08 11.75
C GLU A 14 -28.25 9.25 11.97
N LEU A 15 -28.33 8.13 12.68
CA LEU A 15 -27.19 7.20 12.80
C LEU A 15 -26.74 6.65 11.45
N SER A 16 -27.69 6.36 10.55
CA SER A 16 -27.38 5.87 9.19
C SER A 16 -26.76 6.96 8.32
N GLU A 17 -27.21 8.20 8.45
CA GLU A 17 -26.59 9.36 7.81
C GLU A 17 -25.15 9.55 8.28
N TRP A 18 -24.87 9.42 9.58
CA TRP A 18 -23.50 9.45 10.10
C TRP A 18 -22.62 8.33 9.55
N MET A 19 -23.15 7.11 9.39
CA MET A 19 -22.42 6.03 8.74
C MET A 19 -22.11 6.32 7.27
N ALA A 20 -23.08 6.88 6.53
CA ALA A 20 -22.89 7.28 5.15
C ALA A 20 -21.85 8.41 5.04
N PHE A 21 -21.91 9.39 5.94
CA PHE A 21 -20.93 10.47 6.01
C PHE A 21 -19.52 9.93 6.29
N TYR A 22 -19.37 8.98 7.22
CA TYR A 22 -18.08 8.33 7.49
C TYR A 22 -17.49 7.61 6.26
N GLN A 23 -18.32 7.04 5.38
CA GLN A 23 -17.82 6.41 4.16
C GLN A 23 -17.26 7.43 3.15
N LEU A 24 -17.83 8.64 3.12
CA LEU A 24 -17.36 9.73 2.27
C LEU A 24 -16.14 10.45 2.88
N GLU A 25 -16.22 10.73 4.18
CA GLU A 25 -15.21 11.41 4.97
C GLU A 25 -14.95 10.64 6.27
N PRO A 26 -14.06 9.64 6.22
CA PRO A 26 -13.72 8.86 7.41
C PRO A 26 -13.16 9.76 8.51
N PHE A 27 -13.76 9.68 9.69
CA PHE A 27 -13.26 10.38 10.87
C PHE A 27 -11.93 9.78 11.34
N GLY A 28 -11.04 10.63 11.81
CA GLY A 28 -9.80 10.23 12.48
C GLY A 28 -8.56 10.37 11.61
N ASP A 29 -7.48 9.77 12.12
CA ASP A 29 -6.13 10.10 11.71
C ASP A 29 -5.67 9.41 10.42
N TYR A 30 -6.45 8.52 9.80
CA TYR A 30 -6.00 7.81 8.60
C TYR A 30 -5.51 8.76 7.50
N ARG A 31 -6.23 9.87 7.27
CA ARG A 31 -5.78 10.92 6.32
C ARG A 31 -4.57 11.70 6.86
N ALA A 32 -4.45 11.90 8.16
CA ALA A 32 -3.29 12.54 8.78
C ALA A 32 -2.04 11.66 8.65
N ASP A 33 -2.14 10.38 8.98
CA ASP A 33 -1.10 9.36 8.84
C ASP A 33 -0.68 9.17 7.39
N TYR A 34 -1.63 9.18 6.44
CA TYR A 34 -1.30 9.13 5.02
C TYR A 34 -0.50 10.36 4.59
N ARG A 35 -0.89 11.57 5.02
CA ARG A 35 -0.11 12.79 4.75
C ARG A 35 1.30 12.70 5.35
N SER A 36 1.44 12.20 6.58
CA SER A 36 2.74 11.96 7.21
C SER A 36 3.56 10.93 6.43
N GLY A 37 2.94 9.86 5.95
CA GLY A 37 3.57 8.86 5.08
C GLY A 37 4.03 9.43 3.74
N VAL A 38 3.29 10.37 3.14
CA VAL A 38 3.71 11.07 1.91
C VAL A 38 4.98 11.89 2.16
N VAL A 39 5.05 12.63 3.27
CA VAL A 39 6.24 13.40 3.62
C VAL A 39 7.44 12.48 3.89
N ALA A 40 7.25 11.42 4.69
CA ALA A 40 8.30 10.45 5.01
C ALA A 40 8.81 9.71 3.76
N SER A 41 7.91 9.26 2.88
CA SER A 41 8.27 8.57 1.63
C SER A 41 8.99 9.50 0.65
N THR A 42 8.64 10.80 0.61
CA THR A 42 9.37 11.79 -0.18
C THR A 42 10.82 11.90 0.31
N PHE A 43 11.01 12.05 1.64
CA PHE A 43 12.35 12.12 2.24
C PHE A 43 13.16 10.84 2.02
N ALA A 44 12.54 9.67 2.22
CA ALA A 44 13.19 8.38 2.03
C ALA A 44 13.58 8.14 0.57
N ASN A 45 12.70 8.47 -0.38
CA ASN A 45 12.97 8.31 -1.81
C ASN A 45 14.05 9.28 -2.31
N ALA A 46 14.13 10.49 -1.75
CA ALA A 46 15.19 11.44 -2.05
C ALA A 46 16.60 10.92 -1.65
N HIS A 47 16.66 10.04 -0.65
CA HIS A 47 17.91 9.46 -0.14
C HIS A 47 18.09 7.97 -0.49
N ARG A 48 17.23 7.40 -1.34
CA ARG A 48 17.30 5.97 -1.67
C ARG A 48 18.47 5.68 -2.61
N ALA A 49 19.11 4.52 -2.45
CA ALA A 49 20.14 4.03 -3.37
C ALA A 49 19.55 3.84 -4.77
N LYS A 50 20.28 4.15 -5.85
CA LYS A 50 19.77 4.17 -7.24
C LYS A 50 19.02 2.90 -7.66
N ASP A 51 19.43 1.75 -7.15
CA ASP A 51 18.95 0.43 -7.58
C ASP A 51 17.90 -0.18 -6.64
N ALA A 52 17.56 0.49 -5.54
CA ALA A 52 16.55 0.03 -4.58
C ALA A 52 15.12 0.18 -5.12
N SER A 53 14.15 -0.52 -4.54
CA SER A 53 12.74 -0.23 -4.82
C SER A 53 12.33 1.09 -4.15
N PRO A 54 11.43 1.89 -4.76
CA PRO A 54 10.92 3.10 -4.13
C PRO A 54 10.03 2.76 -2.94
N PHE A 55 10.11 3.57 -1.88
CA PHE A 55 9.23 3.48 -0.73
C PHE A 55 7.88 4.14 -1.03
N ARG A 56 6.81 3.49 -0.63
CA ARG A 56 5.44 4.00 -0.75
C ARG A 56 5.03 4.71 0.54
N PRO A 57 4.08 5.66 0.51
CA PRO A 57 3.54 6.27 1.72
C PRO A 57 3.05 5.23 2.74
N GLU A 58 2.40 4.16 2.25
CA GLU A 58 1.88 3.07 3.08
C GLU A 58 2.98 2.31 3.84
N ASP A 59 4.24 2.33 3.38
CA ASP A 59 5.35 1.68 4.08
C ASP A 59 5.63 2.32 5.44
N PHE A 60 5.22 3.58 5.62
CA PHE A 60 5.36 4.38 6.84
C PHE A 60 4.08 4.46 7.68
N MET A 61 3.06 3.64 7.37
CA MET A 61 1.80 3.58 8.12
C MET A 61 1.68 2.22 8.84
N PRO A 62 2.01 2.13 10.14
CA PRO A 62 2.20 0.85 10.84
C PRO A 62 0.92 0.03 11.04
N PHE A 63 -0.25 0.66 10.94
CA PHE A 63 -1.56 0.01 11.09
C PHE A 63 -2.12 -0.54 9.77
N LEU A 64 -1.50 -0.24 8.63
CA LEU A 64 -1.88 -0.82 7.34
C LEU A 64 -1.27 -2.21 7.20
N GLU A 65 -2.11 -3.21 6.93
CA GLU A 65 -1.64 -4.54 6.55
C GLU A 65 -0.79 -4.45 5.28
N LYS A 66 0.51 -4.71 5.42
CA LYS A 66 1.41 -4.77 4.28
C LYS A 66 1.16 -6.07 3.53
N LYS A 67 0.60 -5.97 2.31
CA LYS A 67 0.63 -7.09 1.37
C LYS A 67 2.10 -7.40 1.09
N ARG A 68 2.55 -8.61 1.46
CA ARG A 68 3.89 -9.10 1.08
C ARG A 68 3.97 -9.07 -0.44
N THR A 69 4.72 -8.13 -0.99
CA THR A 69 5.15 -8.19 -2.38
C THR A 69 6.10 -9.37 -2.49
N VAL A 70 5.69 -10.42 -3.21
CA VAL A 70 6.61 -11.49 -3.56
C VAL A 70 7.71 -10.84 -4.38
N ASP A 71 8.94 -10.92 -3.91
CA ASP A 71 10.09 -10.36 -4.61
C ASP A 71 10.37 -11.25 -5.82
N GLU A 72 9.82 -10.90 -6.99
CA GLU A 72 9.92 -11.69 -8.23
C GLU A 72 11.29 -11.56 -8.92
N THR A 73 12.18 -10.74 -8.36
CA THR A 73 13.52 -10.47 -8.90
C THR A 73 14.32 -11.74 -9.23
N PRO A 74 14.35 -12.78 -8.36
CA PRO A 74 15.05 -14.03 -8.68
C PRO A 74 14.43 -14.79 -9.87
N LEU A 75 13.09 -14.77 -9.98
CA LEU A 75 12.34 -15.47 -11.03
C LEU A 75 12.58 -14.81 -12.40
N ASN A 76 12.66 -13.48 -12.42
CA ASN A 76 12.92 -12.70 -13.63
C ASN A 76 14.36 -12.88 -14.12
N VAL A 77 15.34 -12.93 -13.22
CA VAL A 77 16.75 -13.24 -13.57
C VAL A 77 16.89 -14.65 -14.14
N ALA A 78 16.21 -15.64 -13.57
CA ALA A 78 16.22 -17.01 -14.06
C ALA A 78 15.60 -17.14 -15.47
N ARG A 79 14.43 -16.51 -15.70
CA ARG A 79 13.80 -16.44 -17.03
C ARG A 79 14.69 -15.75 -18.06
N PHE A 80 15.33 -14.65 -17.68
CA PHE A 80 16.25 -13.94 -18.57
C PHE A 80 17.43 -14.84 -18.97
N LYS A 81 18.12 -15.45 -18.00
CA LYS A 81 19.24 -16.38 -18.30
C LYS A 81 18.82 -17.51 -19.24
N ALA A 82 17.64 -18.09 -19.05
CA ALA A 82 17.10 -19.15 -19.91
C ALA A 82 16.84 -18.68 -21.36
N MET A 83 16.41 -17.43 -21.56
CA MET A 83 16.18 -16.85 -22.89
C MET A 83 17.48 -16.64 -23.68
N PHE A 84 18.59 -16.31 -22.99
CA PHE A 84 19.90 -16.09 -23.64
C PHE A 84 20.73 -17.36 -23.80
N SER A 85 20.53 -18.38 -22.97
CA SER A 85 21.18 -19.68 -23.15
C SER A 85 20.77 -20.39 -24.44
N HIS A 86 19.59 -20.07 -24.99
CA HIS A 86 19.10 -20.71 -26.23
C HIS A 86 19.71 -20.15 -27.53
N LYS A 87 20.34 -18.96 -27.50
CA LYS A 87 20.88 -18.30 -28.71
C LYS A 87 22.36 -18.61 -29.01
N VAL A 88 23.09 -19.28 -28.11
CA VAL A 88 24.55 -19.46 -28.26
C VAL A 88 24.94 -20.75 -29.02
N VAL A 89 24.02 -21.70 -29.25
CA VAL A 89 24.37 -23.05 -29.78
C VAL A 89 24.28 -23.20 -31.31
N LYS A 90 23.89 -22.16 -32.07
CA LYS A 90 23.87 -22.24 -33.56
C LYS A 90 24.93 -21.36 -34.21
N LYS A 91 26.20 -21.73 -34.04
CA LYS A 91 27.23 -21.48 -35.06
C LYS A 91 28.35 -22.50 -34.85
N HIS A 92 28.44 -23.48 -35.75
CA HIS A 92 29.62 -24.20 -36.27
C HIS A 92 29.13 -25.53 -36.84
N GLY A 93 29.27 -25.66 -38.15
CA GLY A 93 28.79 -26.74 -39.02
C GLY A 93 28.80 -26.21 -40.43
#